data_AF-A0A2A6CCT6-F1
#
_entry.id   AF-A0A2A6CCT6-F1
#
_cell.length_a   1.000
_cell.length_b   1.000
_cell.length_c   1.000
_cell.angle_alpha   90.00
_cell.angle_beta   90.00
_cell.angle_gamma   90.00
#
_symmetry.space_group_name_H-M   'P 1'
#
loop_
_entity.id
_entity.type
_entity.pdbx_description
1 polymer ?
#
loop_
_entity_poly.entity_id
_entity_poly.type
_entity_poly.pdbx_seq_one_letter_code
_entity_poly.pdbx_strand_id
1 'polypeptide(L)'
;MSVPPQLQKVIDDVDKQLHEKGSLTDMLGMVESKTGIKRLHIVLGAFGLQALYLVFGHFAGLVCNIIGFLYPAYVSVMAIESAGKEDDTQWLTYWVVFAVLSVCEFFAQQIVAVFPIYWLVKAVFCIWLYLPATKGATILYQKGIRPFVLKNQSSIDQAARKVADAAKDVVGEVKQRLE
;
A
#
# COMPACT_ATOMS: atom_id res chain seq x y z
N MET A 1 -2.11 -32.71 4.16
CA MET A 1 -2.63 -31.84 5.23
C MET A 1 -3.87 -31.17 4.65
N SER A 2 -5.07 -31.41 5.20
CA SER A 2 -6.32 -30.86 4.66
C SER A 2 -6.36 -29.35 4.89
N VAL A 3 -6.43 -28.62 3.79
CA VAL A 3 -6.40 -27.16 3.78
C VAL A 3 -7.73 -26.62 4.34
N PRO A 4 -7.74 -25.58 5.19
CA PRO A 4 -8.97 -25.01 5.73
C PRO A 4 -9.94 -24.57 4.61
N PRO A 5 -11.27 -24.72 4.78
CA PRO A 5 -12.25 -24.44 3.73
C PRO A 5 -12.19 -23.01 3.18
N GLN A 6 -11.87 -22.05 4.04
CA GLN A 6 -11.70 -20.63 3.65
C GLN A 6 -10.50 -20.43 2.73
N LEU A 7 -9.42 -21.17 2.97
CA LEU A 7 -8.20 -21.08 2.18
C LEU A 7 -8.39 -21.78 0.83
N GLN A 8 -9.16 -22.87 0.79
CA GLN A 8 -9.52 -23.56 -0.46
C GLN A 8 -10.30 -22.62 -1.40
N LYS A 9 -11.28 -21.88 -0.86
CA LYS A 9 -12.04 -20.91 -1.65
C LYS A 9 -11.14 -19.81 -2.24
N VAL A 10 -10.19 -19.29 -1.47
CA VAL A 10 -9.22 -18.29 -1.96
C VAL A 10 -8.32 -18.88 -3.04
N ILE A 11 -7.86 -20.12 -2.87
CA ILE A 11 -7.06 -20.82 -3.89
C ILE A 11 -7.87 -20.98 -5.17
N ASP A 12 -9.14 -21.37 -5.09
CA ASP A 12 -10.00 -21.59 -6.24
C ASP A 12 -10.36 -20.26 -6.95
N ASP A 13 -10.61 -19.18 -6.19
CA ASP A 13 -10.86 -17.84 -6.75
C ASP A 13 -9.61 -17.28 -7.47
N VAL A 14 -8.42 -17.48 -6.89
CA VAL A 14 -7.16 -17.10 -7.51
C VAL A 14 -6.89 -17.94 -8.75
N ASP A 15 -7.09 -19.26 -8.69
CA ASP A 15 -6.93 -20.13 -9.85
C ASP A 15 -7.86 -19.72 -10.99
N LYS A 16 -9.11 -19.34 -10.69
CA LYS A 16 -10.06 -18.82 -11.67
C LYS A 16 -9.59 -17.51 -12.31
N GLN A 17 -9.06 -16.56 -11.53
CA GLN A 17 -8.49 -15.31 -12.07
C GLN A 17 -7.22 -15.57 -12.90
N LEU A 18 -6.43 -16.59 -12.56
CA LEU A 18 -5.27 -17.03 -13.34
C LEU A 18 -5.64 -17.74 -14.66
N HIS A 19 -6.94 -17.90 -14.95
CA HIS A 19 -7.45 -18.40 -16.23
C HIS A 19 -8.29 -17.35 -16.99
N GLU A 20 -8.48 -16.14 -16.44
CA GLU A 20 -9.09 -15.04 -17.18
C GLU A 20 -8.18 -14.52 -18.29
N LYS A 21 -8.76 -14.16 -19.44
CA LYS A 21 -8.00 -13.67 -20.61
C LYS A 21 -7.28 -12.35 -20.26
N GLY A 22 -5.95 -12.38 -20.28
CA GLY A 22 -5.10 -11.22 -20.02
C GLY A 22 -3.65 -11.50 -20.43
N SER A 23 -2.86 -10.43 -20.64
CA SER A 23 -1.47 -10.53 -21.10
C SER A 23 -0.56 -11.30 -20.12
N LEU A 24 -0.81 -11.17 -18.81
CA LEU A 24 -0.13 -11.96 -17.77
C LEU A 24 -0.50 -13.44 -17.83
N THR A 25 -1.75 -13.75 -18.15
CA THR A 25 -2.28 -15.11 -18.25
C THR A 25 -1.73 -15.84 -19.47
N ASP A 26 -1.51 -15.13 -20.57
CA ASP A 26 -0.86 -15.64 -21.77
C ASP A 26 0.63 -15.93 -21.54
N MET A 27 1.34 -15.04 -20.82
CA MET A 27 2.71 -15.31 -20.37
C MET A 27 2.77 -16.50 -19.41
N LEU A 28 1.86 -16.60 -18.45
CA LEU A 28 1.78 -17.73 -17.52
C LEU A 28 1.49 -19.05 -18.26
N GLY A 29 0.62 -19.04 -19.26
CA GLY A 29 0.36 -20.19 -20.13
C GLY A 29 1.57 -20.59 -20.98
N MET A 30 2.37 -19.61 -21.42
CA MET A 30 3.63 -19.88 -22.14
C MET A 30 4.70 -20.50 -21.22
N VAL A 31 4.75 -20.10 -19.95
CA VAL A 31 5.66 -20.70 -18.96
C VAL A 31 5.18 -22.09 -18.53
N GLU A 32 3.86 -22.27 -18.34
CA GLU A 32 3.25 -23.56 -18.02
C GLU A 32 3.49 -24.59 -19.14
N SER A 33 3.26 -24.22 -20.40
CA SER A 33 3.48 -25.13 -21.53
C SER A 33 4.94 -25.55 -21.71
N LYS A 34 5.91 -24.71 -21.29
CA LYS A 34 7.34 -25.03 -21.34
C LYS A 34 7.85 -25.83 -20.14
N THR A 35 7.30 -25.60 -18.95
CA THR A 35 7.79 -26.17 -17.69
C THR A 35 6.98 -27.37 -17.20
N GLY A 36 5.73 -27.53 -17.68
CA GLY A 36 4.78 -28.54 -17.22
C GLY A 36 4.24 -28.30 -15.81
N ILE A 37 4.54 -27.15 -15.20
CA ILE A 37 4.13 -26.80 -13.84
C ILE A 37 2.85 -25.98 -13.90
N LYS A 38 1.86 -26.34 -13.06
CA LYS A 38 0.58 -25.60 -12.94
C LYS A 38 0.81 -24.12 -12.62
N ARG A 39 0.07 -23.23 -13.28
CA ARG A 39 0.14 -21.75 -13.09
C ARG A 39 0.11 -21.32 -11.62
N LEU A 40 -0.74 -21.95 -10.81
CA LEU A 40 -0.84 -21.67 -9.38
C LEU A 40 0.51 -21.84 -8.64
N HIS A 41 1.26 -22.88 -8.94
CA HIS A 41 2.56 -23.13 -8.29
C HIS A 41 3.63 -22.15 -8.76
N ILE A 42 3.57 -21.73 -10.03
CA ILE A 42 4.45 -20.69 -10.59
C ILE A 42 4.22 -19.37 -9.86
N VAL A 43 2.95 -18.99 -9.67
CA VAL A 43 2.57 -17.75 -8.97
C VAL A 43 2.97 -17.82 -7.49
N LEU A 44 2.68 -18.92 -6.80
CA LEU A 44 3.09 -19.12 -5.41
C LEU A 44 4.62 -19.11 -5.26
N GLY A 45 5.35 -19.73 -6.20
CA GLY A 45 6.81 -19.70 -6.24
C GLY A 45 7.36 -18.29 -6.45
N ALA A 46 6.77 -17.51 -7.36
CA ALA A 46 7.13 -16.12 -7.60
C ALA A 46 6.88 -15.24 -6.36
N PHE A 47 5.74 -15.39 -5.70
CA PHE A 47 5.45 -14.71 -4.43
C PHE A 47 6.42 -15.11 -3.31
N GLY A 48 6.76 -16.41 -3.21
CA GLY A 48 7.75 -16.90 -2.25
C GLY A 48 9.15 -16.34 -2.51
N LEU A 49 9.56 -16.29 -3.78
CA LEU A 49 10.84 -15.71 -4.18
C LEU A 49 10.88 -14.20 -3.93
N GLN A 50 9.78 -13.49 -4.21
CA GLN A 50 9.63 -12.07 -3.92
C GLN A 50 9.69 -11.80 -2.42
N ALA A 51 9.03 -12.62 -1.60
CA ALA A 51 9.10 -12.53 -0.15
C ALA A 51 10.52 -12.76 0.37
N LEU A 52 11.22 -13.75 -0.18
CA LEU A 52 12.62 -14.03 0.16
C LEU A 52 13.54 -12.88 -0.24
N TYR A 53 13.33 -12.29 -1.41
CA TYR A 53 14.06 -11.11 -1.87
C TYR A 53 13.83 -9.90 -0.96
N LEU A 54 12.62 -9.70 -0.43
CA LEU A 54 12.37 -8.62 0.53
C LEU A 54 13.11 -8.80 1.87
N VAL A 55 13.52 -10.02 2.23
CA VAL A 55 14.28 -10.30 3.46
C VAL A 55 15.79 -10.09 3.28
N PHE A 56 16.34 -10.46 2.11
CA PHE A 56 17.80 -10.49 1.90
C PHE A 56 18.30 -9.53 0.80
N GLY A 57 17.40 -8.92 0.03
CA GLY A 57 17.72 -8.13 -1.15
C GLY A 57 18.11 -6.69 -0.83
N HIS A 58 19.08 -6.18 -1.58
CA HIS A 58 19.37 -4.74 -1.62
C HIS A 58 18.19 -3.99 -2.24
N PHE A 59 17.90 -2.78 -1.74
CA PHE A 59 16.76 -1.95 -2.19
C PHE A 59 15.36 -2.53 -1.94
N ALA A 60 15.22 -3.52 -1.04
CA ALA A 60 13.93 -4.07 -0.65
C ALA A 60 12.89 -2.99 -0.26
N GLY A 61 13.34 -1.91 0.39
CA GLY A 61 12.47 -0.77 0.73
C GLY A 61 11.93 -0.01 -0.49
N LEU A 62 12.72 0.15 -1.55
CA LEU A 62 12.26 0.80 -2.78
C LEU A 62 11.19 -0.07 -3.48
N VAL A 63 11.44 -1.38 -3.56
CA VAL A 63 10.48 -2.33 -4.15
C VAL A 63 9.19 -2.38 -3.34
N CYS A 64 9.29 -2.42 -2.01
CA CYS A 64 8.12 -2.37 -1.12
C CYS A 64 7.33 -1.07 -1.31
N ASN A 65 8.01 0.07 -1.47
CA ASN A 65 7.36 1.36 -1.69
C ASN A 65 6.73 1.44 -3.08
N ILE A 66 7.35 0.90 -4.12
CA ILE A 66 6.73 0.79 -5.45
C ILE A 66 5.45 -0.04 -5.37
N ILE A 67 5.47 -1.20 -4.72
CA ILE A 67 4.28 -2.04 -4.56
C ILE A 67 3.18 -1.31 -3.76
N GLY A 68 3.56 -0.65 -2.67
CA GLY A 68 2.64 0.12 -1.82
C GLY A 68 2.16 1.45 -2.43
N PHE A 69 2.76 1.90 -3.53
CA PHE A 69 2.45 3.21 -4.12
C PHE A 69 1.83 3.09 -5.51
N LEU A 70 2.44 2.32 -6.42
CA LEU A 70 2.04 2.28 -7.84
C LEU A 70 0.65 1.67 -8.04
N TYR A 71 0.37 0.54 -7.39
CA TYR A 71 -0.90 -0.15 -7.55
C TYR A 71 -2.07 0.66 -6.96
N PRO A 72 -2.00 1.13 -5.69
CA PRO A 72 -3.01 2.03 -5.14
C PRO A 72 -3.15 3.34 -5.92
N ALA A 73 -2.07 3.91 -6.46
CA ALA A 73 -2.14 5.13 -7.27
C ALA A 73 -2.89 4.89 -8.58
N TYR A 74 -2.61 3.80 -9.28
CA TYR A 74 -3.34 3.43 -10.50
C TYR A 74 -4.83 3.25 -10.23
N VAL A 75 -5.18 2.48 -9.20
CA VAL A 75 -6.59 2.25 -8.86
C VAL A 75 -7.26 3.53 -8.33
N SER A 76 -6.53 4.41 -7.64
CA SER A 76 -7.04 5.72 -7.22
C SER A 76 -7.40 6.61 -8.43
N VAL A 77 -6.58 6.62 -9.48
CA VAL A 77 -6.89 7.36 -10.73
C VAL A 77 -8.18 6.80 -11.36
N MET A 78 -8.31 5.48 -11.43
CA MET A 78 -9.52 4.84 -11.95
C MET A 78 -10.75 5.13 -11.08
N ALA A 79 -10.58 5.22 -9.75
CA ALA A 79 -11.66 5.57 -8.82
C ALA A 79 -12.11 7.03 -8.98
N ILE A 80 -11.17 7.96 -9.16
CA ILE A 80 -11.44 9.40 -9.39
C ILE A 80 -12.24 9.62 -10.69
N GLU A 81 -11.97 8.84 -11.72
CA GLU A 81 -12.69 8.88 -12.99
C GLU A 81 -14.06 8.19 -12.92
N SER A 82 -14.35 7.45 -11.85
CA SER A 82 -15.63 6.77 -11.64
C SER A 82 -16.66 7.69 -10.96
N ALA A 83 -17.95 7.51 -11.25
CA ALA A 83 -19.01 8.35 -10.69
C ALA A 83 -19.37 8.04 -9.21
N GLY A 84 -18.77 6.99 -8.61
CA GLY A 84 -19.13 6.47 -7.29
C GLY A 84 -18.23 7.01 -6.17
N LYS A 85 -18.83 7.69 -5.17
CA LYS A 85 -18.09 8.33 -4.05
C LYS A 85 -17.62 7.39 -2.93
N GLU A 86 -18.05 6.14 -2.91
CA GLU A 86 -17.70 5.19 -1.85
C GLU A 86 -16.25 4.69 -1.97
N ASP A 87 -15.74 4.55 -3.20
CA ASP A 87 -14.36 4.14 -3.46
C ASP A 87 -13.35 5.23 -3.05
N ASP A 88 -13.69 6.50 -3.25
CA ASP A 88 -12.84 7.65 -2.89
C ASP A 88 -12.46 7.67 -1.41
N THR A 89 -13.43 7.36 -0.54
CA THR A 89 -13.23 7.39 0.92
C THR A 89 -12.28 6.29 1.38
N GLN A 90 -12.35 5.11 0.75
CA GLN A 90 -11.45 4.00 1.05
C GLN A 90 -10.01 4.33 0.65
N TRP A 91 -9.81 4.86 -0.56
CA TRP A 91 -8.47 5.23 -1.04
C TRP A 91 -7.88 6.38 -0.24
N LEU A 92 -8.66 7.41 0.09
CA LEU A 92 -8.19 8.51 0.94
C LEU A 92 -7.78 8.00 2.33
N THR A 93 -8.54 7.07 2.91
CA THR A 93 -8.19 6.44 4.19
C THR A 93 -6.89 5.64 4.08
N TYR A 94 -6.70 4.89 3.00
CA TYR A 94 -5.45 4.18 2.72
C TYR A 94 -4.27 5.15 2.67
N TRP A 95 -4.39 6.25 1.93
CA TRP A 95 -3.33 7.26 1.80
C TRP A 95 -2.97 7.92 3.12
N VAL A 96 -3.95 8.20 3.99
CA VAL A 96 -3.70 8.74 5.34
C VAL A 96 -2.91 7.76 6.19
N VAL A 97 -3.28 6.48 6.18
CA VAL A 97 -2.54 5.44 6.92
C VAL A 97 -1.14 5.25 6.34
N PHE A 98 -1.03 5.22 5.01
CA PHE A 98 0.25 5.09 4.31
C PHE A 98 1.19 6.25 4.64
N ALA A 99 0.70 7.49 4.67
CA ALA A 99 1.50 8.66 5.04
C ALA A 99 2.05 8.56 6.48
N VAL A 100 1.24 8.13 7.44
CA VAL A 100 1.70 7.90 8.83
C VAL A 100 2.78 6.81 8.86
N LEU A 101 2.59 5.71 8.12
CA LEU A 101 3.61 4.67 7.99
C LEU A 101 4.90 5.18 7.35
N SER A 102 4.83 6.01 6.31
CA SER A 102 6.01 6.59 5.65
C SER A 102 6.80 7.51 6.59
N VAL A 103 6.13 8.22 7.52
CA VAL A 103 6.83 8.99 8.56
C VAL A 103 7.51 8.05 9.55
N CYS A 104 6.82 6.99 9.99
CA CYS A 104 7.42 5.97 10.85
C CYS A 104 8.57 5.22 10.17
N GLU A 105 8.56 5.13 8.84
CA GLU A 105 9.59 4.47 8.03
C GLU A 105 10.94 5.16 8.10
N PHE A 106 11.01 6.43 8.53
CA PHE A 106 12.28 7.06 8.86
C PHE A 106 13.08 6.25 9.89
N PHE A 107 12.40 5.57 10.82
CA PHE A 107 13.02 4.70 11.81
C PHE A 107 13.26 3.27 11.29
N ALA A 108 12.75 2.92 10.11
CA ALA A 108 12.85 1.59 9.55
C ALA A 108 14.29 1.15 9.34
N GLN A 109 15.21 2.05 8.95
CA GLN A 109 16.62 1.68 8.77
C GLN A 109 17.27 1.19 10.06
N GLN A 110 16.92 1.81 11.20
CA GLN A 110 17.40 1.39 12.51
C GLN A 110 16.80 0.04 12.94
N ILE A 111 15.52 -0.20 12.60
CA ILE A 111 14.81 -1.45 12.91
C ILE A 111 15.34 -2.60 12.04
N VAL A 112 15.58 -2.37 10.75
CA VAL A 112 16.09 -3.36 9.79
C VAL A 112 17.49 -3.82 10.18
N ALA A 113 18.33 -2.92 10.71
CA ALA A 113 19.67 -3.27 11.21
C ALA A 113 19.62 -4.30 12.37
N VAL A 114 18.53 -4.33 13.13
CA VAL A 114 18.31 -5.27 14.25
C VAL A 114 17.48 -6.48 13.82
N PHE A 115 16.54 -6.31 12.88
CA PHE A 115 15.60 -7.36 12.47
C PHE A 115 15.39 -7.40 10.94
N PRO A 116 15.98 -8.37 10.22
CA PRO A 116 15.99 -8.40 8.75
C PRO A 116 14.63 -8.73 8.11
N ILE A 117 13.63 -9.15 8.89
CA ILE A 117 12.28 -9.51 8.39
C ILE A 117 11.34 -8.29 8.31
N TYR A 118 11.79 -7.09 8.72
CA TYR A 118 10.98 -5.88 8.76
C TYR A 118 10.29 -5.56 7.41
N TRP A 119 11.00 -5.65 6.29
CA TRP A 119 10.44 -5.35 4.96
C TRP A 119 9.34 -6.33 4.55
N LEU A 120 9.45 -7.60 4.93
CA LEU A 120 8.40 -8.59 4.70
C LEU A 120 7.16 -8.26 5.54
N VAL A 121 7.34 -7.95 6.82
CA VAL A 121 6.23 -7.56 7.70
C VAL A 121 5.55 -6.29 7.18
N LYS A 122 6.32 -5.30 6.74
CA LYS A 122 5.80 -4.08 6.13
C LYS A 122 5.01 -4.37 4.86
N ALA A 123 5.53 -5.20 3.96
CA ALA A 123 4.83 -5.55 2.73
C ALA A 123 3.50 -6.27 3.02
N VAL A 124 3.49 -7.23 3.95
CA VAL A 124 2.26 -7.90 4.41
C VAL A 124 1.29 -6.91 5.03
N PHE A 125 1.77 -5.96 5.83
CA PHE A 125 0.95 -4.91 6.42
C PHE A 125 0.35 -3.99 5.36
N CYS A 126 1.13 -3.55 4.38
CA CYS A 126 0.65 -2.76 3.24
C CYS A 126 -0.42 -3.52 2.45
N ILE A 127 -0.19 -4.80 2.14
CA ILE A 127 -1.18 -5.67 1.48
C ILE A 127 -2.48 -5.69 2.28
N TRP A 128 -2.38 -5.91 3.60
CA TRP A 128 -3.55 -5.94 4.47
C TRP A 128 -4.33 -4.61 4.51
N LEU A 129 -3.66 -3.47 4.30
CA LEU A 129 -4.30 -2.16 4.29
C LEU A 129 -5.16 -1.90 3.06
N TYR A 130 -4.70 -2.28 1.87
CA TYR A 130 -5.45 -2.07 0.62
C TYR A 130 -6.35 -3.25 0.24
N LEU A 131 -6.26 -4.39 0.96
CA LEU A 131 -7.10 -5.54 0.67
C LEU A 131 -8.59 -5.21 0.96
N PRO A 132 -9.47 -5.24 -0.05
CA PRO A 132 -10.87 -4.85 0.10
C PRO A 132 -11.66 -5.79 1.03
N ALA A 133 -11.21 -7.04 1.18
CA ALA A 133 -11.85 -8.05 2.03
C ALA A 133 -11.71 -7.75 3.54
N THR A 134 -10.59 -7.15 3.97
CA THR A 134 -10.30 -6.90 5.40
C THR A 134 -10.60 -5.48 5.83
N LYS A 135 -10.70 -4.52 4.89
CA LYS A 135 -10.87 -3.08 5.16
C LYS A 135 -9.89 -2.57 6.23
N GLY A 136 -8.64 -3.04 6.17
CA GLY A 136 -7.63 -2.81 7.20
C GLY A 136 -7.36 -1.33 7.45
N ALA A 137 -7.30 -0.53 6.37
CA ALA A 137 -7.13 0.92 6.47
C ALA A 137 -8.28 1.59 7.26
N THR A 138 -9.53 1.20 7.02
CA THR A 138 -10.70 1.73 7.72
C THR A 138 -10.67 1.42 9.22
N ILE A 139 -10.25 0.21 9.59
CA ILE A 139 -10.13 -0.20 11.00
C ILE A 139 -9.06 0.65 11.70
N LEU A 140 -7.90 0.83 11.07
CA LEU A 140 -6.80 1.60 11.65
C LEU A 140 -7.17 3.08 11.79
N TYR A 141 -7.86 3.62 10.78
CA TYR A 141 -8.34 4.99 10.81
C TYR A 141 -9.37 5.22 11.91
N GLN A 142 -10.38 4.37 12.03
CA GLN A 142 -11.43 4.55 13.02
C GLN A 142 -10.94 4.33 14.46
N LYS A 143 -10.06 3.35 14.70
CA LYS A 143 -9.60 3.00 16.05
C LYS A 143 -8.39 3.80 16.53
N GLY A 144 -7.51 4.23 15.63
CA GLY A 144 -6.26 4.90 15.99
C GLY A 144 -6.21 6.36 15.58
N ILE A 145 -6.28 6.62 14.27
CA ILE A 145 -6.00 7.94 13.70
C ILE A 145 -7.10 8.95 14.09
N ARG A 146 -8.37 8.57 13.94
CA ARG A 146 -9.53 9.42 14.23
C ARG A 146 -9.55 9.96 15.67
N PRO A 147 -9.42 9.14 16.73
CA PRO A 147 -9.42 9.66 18.10
C PRO A 147 -8.20 10.55 18.41
N PHE A 148 -7.03 10.26 17.83
CA PHE A 148 -5.84 11.09 18.00
C PHE A 148 -6.01 12.47 17.34
N VAL A 149 -6.50 12.49 16.10
CA VAL A 149 -6.74 13.74 15.35
C VAL A 149 -7.82 14.58 16.00
N LEU A 150 -8.96 14.00 16.39
CA LEU A 150 -10.04 14.74 17.04
C LEU A 150 -9.62 15.32 18.39
N LYS A 151 -8.80 14.60 19.16
CA LYS A 151 -8.27 15.08 20.44
C LYS A 151 -7.29 16.25 20.27
N ASN A 152 -6.54 16.27 19.16
CA ASN A 152 -5.50 17.27 18.92
C ASN A 152 -5.91 18.30 17.84
N GLN A 153 -7.17 18.29 17.39
CA GLN A 153 -7.63 19.07 16.24
C GLN A 153 -7.36 20.56 16.42
N SER A 154 -7.61 21.10 17.61
CA SER A 154 -7.35 22.52 17.92
C SER A 154 -5.86 22.89 17.81
N SER A 155 -4.96 22.00 18.22
CA SER A 155 -3.51 22.23 18.13
C SER A 155 -3.00 22.08 16.70
N ILE A 156 -3.53 21.12 15.95
CA ILE A 156 -3.20 20.91 14.54
C ILE A 156 -3.69 22.10 13.70
N ASP A 157 -4.93 22.55 13.92
CA ASP A 157 -5.52 23.71 13.22
C ASP A 157 -4.73 25.00 13.52
N GLN A 158 -4.28 25.19 14.76
CA GLN A 158 -3.42 26.32 15.12
C GLN A 158 -2.05 26.24 14.44
N ALA A 159 -1.43 25.07 14.38
CA ALA A 159 -0.16 24.87 13.68
C ALA A 159 -0.30 25.13 12.17
N ALA A 160 -1.37 24.61 11.55
CA ALA A 160 -1.68 24.83 10.15
C ALA A 160 -1.90 26.31 9.83
N ARG A 161 -2.64 27.03 10.67
CA ARG A 161 -2.83 28.49 10.54
C ARG A 161 -1.51 29.25 10.63
N LYS A 162 -0.66 28.94 11.60
CA LYS A 162 0.68 29.57 11.73
C LYS A 162 1.55 29.36 10.48
N VAL A 163 1.54 28.17 9.91
CA VAL A 163 2.28 27.88 8.67
C VAL A 163 1.68 28.65 7.48
N ALA A 164 0.36 28.70 7.37
CA ALA A 164 -0.32 29.44 6.31
C ALA A 164 -0.07 30.96 6.39
N ASP A 165 -0.08 31.51 7.59
CA ASP A 165 0.20 32.94 7.82
C ASP A 165 1.67 33.25 7.51
N ALA A 166 2.61 32.44 8.00
CA ALA A 166 4.04 32.59 7.66
C ALA A 166 4.30 32.48 6.15
N ALA A 167 3.60 31.58 5.44
CA ALA A 167 3.72 31.47 3.99
C ALA A 167 3.19 32.72 3.27
N LYS A 168 2.07 33.29 3.73
CA LYS A 168 1.52 34.53 3.16
C LYS A 168 2.45 35.72 3.40
N ASP A 169 3.06 35.81 4.58
CA ASP A 169 4.01 36.87 4.91
C ASP A 169 5.24 36.80 3.99
N VAL A 170 5.81 35.61 3.78
CA VAL A 170 6.94 35.40 2.85
C VAL A 170 6.56 35.75 1.41
N VAL A 171 5.38 35.33 0.95
CA VAL A 171 4.89 35.68 -0.40
C VAL A 171 4.67 37.18 -0.55
N GLY A 172 4.16 37.84 0.50
CA GLY A 172 3.99 39.29 0.55
C GLY A 172 5.33 40.03 0.46
N GLU A 173 6.33 39.63 1.26
CA GLU A 173 7.67 40.20 1.21
C GLU A 173 8.34 40.02 -0.15
N VAL A 174 8.23 38.83 -0.76
CA VAL A 174 8.81 38.57 -2.08
C VAL A 174 8.14 39.44 -3.15
N LYS A 175 6.80 39.59 -3.11
CA LYS A 175 6.08 40.44 -4.05
C LYS A 175 6.48 41.90 -3.92
N GLN A 176 6.64 42.39 -2.69
CA GLN A 176 7.01 43.77 -2.40
C GLN A 176 8.47 44.11 -2.74
N ARG A 177 9.35 43.09 -2.86
CA ARG A 177 10.74 43.24 -3.34
C ARG A 177 10.88 43.21 -4.86
N LEU A 178 9.85 42.76 -5.57
CA LEU A 178 9.83 42.63 -7.03
C LEU A 178 9.13 43.80 -7.74
N GLU A 179 8.38 44.61 -6.99
CA GLU A 179 7.77 45.89 -7.41
C GLU A 179 8.70 47.07 -7.08
#